data_AF-A0A7J4J817-F1
#
_entry.id   AF-A0A7J4J817-F1
#
_cell.length_a   1.000
_cell.length_b   1.000
_cell.length_c   1.000
_cell.angle_alpha   90.00
_cell.angle_beta   90.00
_cell.angle_gamma   90.00
#
_symmetry.space_group_name_H-M   'P 1'
#
loop_
_entity.id
_entity.type
_entity.pdbx_description
1 polymer ?
#
loop_
_entity_poly.entity_id
_entity_poly.type
_entity_poly.pdbx_seq_one_letter_code
_entity_poly.pdbx_strand_id
1 'polypeptide(L)'
;MAYAVTHVLVAIIILDFFRHYVFGKKRFPRYLLVVGGIAGLAPDLDIPLGWLVSFFTGVEVNYHGLFTHSLFFVALFVLIGLVRRYQGDKKGALLFYVIAAGWFIHLPLDCFYGETKNFFWPWVSTWNFCPHWDLWNYAAAIDAVLLVVWLVHEEVYNKVKDYF
;
A
#
# COMPACT_ATOMS: atom_id res chain seq x y z
N MET A 1 5.11 -13.35 -2.15
CA MET A 1 4.46 -12.02 -2.13
C MET A 1 3.01 -12.19 -1.76
N ALA A 2 2.43 -11.20 -1.10
CA ALA A 2 0.97 -11.11 -1.09
C ALA A 2 0.46 -10.83 -2.51
N TYR A 3 -0.79 -11.16 -2.82
CA TYR A 3 -1.34 -10.82 -4.12
C TYR A 3 -1.56 -9.31 -4.23
N ALA A 4 -1.57 -8.80 -5.47
CA ALA A 4 -1.92 -7.40 -5.73
C ALA A 4 -3.29 -7.04 -5.11
N VAL A 5 -4.24 -7.97 -5.15
CA VAL A 5 -5.56 -7.81 -4.52
C VAL A 5 -5.42 -7.63 -3.01
N THR A 6 -4.61 -8.45 -2.33
CA THR A 6 -4.33 -8.32 -0.89
C THR A 6 -3.79 -6.93 -0.55
N HIS A 7 -2.81 -6.43 -1.31
CA HIS A 7 -2.22 -5.11 -1.11
C HIS A 7 -3.26 -3.99 -1.19
N VAL A 8 -4.12 -4.02 -2.21
CA VAL A 8 -5.20 -3.05 -2.38
C VAL A 8 -6.22 -3.17 -1.24
N LEU A 9 -6.69 -4.39 -0.95
CA LEU A 9 -7.72 -4.62 0.06
C LEU A 9 -7.26 -4.18 1.45
N VAL A 10 -6.07 -4.60 1.89
CA VAL A 10 -5.55 -4.24 3.22
C VAL A 10 -5.37 -2.73 3.33
N ALA A 11 -4.85 -2.06 2.30
CA ALA A 11 -4.73 -0.61 2.29
C ALA A 11 -6.09 0.10 2.38
N ILE A 12 -7.10 -0.36 1.62
CA ILE A 12 -8.46 0.19 1.68
C ILE A 12 -9.09 -0.03 3.07
N ILE A 13 -9.00 -1.24 3.60
CA ILE A 13 -9.59 -1.62 4.90
C ILE A 13 -9.01 -0.77 6.03
N ILE A 14 -7.68 -0.67 6.11
CA ILE A 14 -7.01 0.12 7.14
C ILE A 14 -7.40 1.59 7.00
N LEU A 15 -7.30 2.16 5.81
CA LEU A 15 -7.64 3.58 5.60
C LEU A 15 -9.11 3.87 5.86
N ASP A 16 -10.01 2.94 5.54
CA ASP A 16 -11.43 3.13 5.81
C ASP A 16 -11.75 3.06 7.32
N PHE A 17 -11.07 2.20 8.08
CA PHE A 17 -11.14 2.26 9.55
C PHE A 17 -10.66 3.60 10.09
N PHE A 18 -9.54 4.13 9.62
CA PHE A 18 -9.08 5.47 10.01
C PHE A 18 -10.07 6.57 9.61
N ARG A 19 -10.68 6.46 8.43
CA ARG A 19 -11.74 7.36 7.96
C ARG A 19 -12.98 7.31 8.86
N HIS A 20 -13.37 6.14 9.37
CA HIS A 20 -14.54 5.99 10.23
C HIS A 20 -14.28 6.45 11.66
N TYR A 21 -13.22 5.94 12.28
CA TYR A 21 -13.03 6.04 13.72
C TYR A 21 -12.11 7.20 14.14
N VAL A 22 -11.31 7.75 13.23
CA VAL A 22 -10.31 8.78 13.56
C VAL A 22 -10.59 10.11 12.87
N PHE A 23 -10.70 10.14 11.54
CA PHE A 23 -10.76 11.40 10.78
C PHE A 23 -12.17 11.90 10.48
N GLY A 24 -13.12 10.97 10.37
CA GLY A 24 -14.49 11.22 9.94
C GLY A 24 -14.64 11.39 8.42
N LYS A 25 -15.80 10.95 7.92
CA LYS A 25 -16.15 10.88 6.48
C LYS A 25 -16.04 12.21 5.73
N LYS A 26 -16.21 13.35 6.41
CA LYS A 26 -16.12 14.69 5.79
C LYS A 26 -14.69 15.11 5.48
N ARG A 27 -13.72 14.73 6.32
CA ARG A 27 -12.31 15.10 6.17
C ARG A 27 -11.54 14.09 5.30
N PHE A 28 -12.02 12.86 5.26
CA PHE A 28 -11.45 11.78 4.47
C PHE A 28 -12.50 11.26 3.46
N PRO A 29 -12.63 11.92 2.30
CA PRO A 29 -13.56 11.50 1.24
C PRO A 29 -13.18 10.15 0.62
N ARG A 30 -14.17 9.45 0.04
CA ARG A 30 -14.01 8.07 -0.49
C ARG A 30 -12.91 7.94 -1.55
N TYR A 31 -12.69 8.95 -2.40
CA TYR A 31 -11.65 8.87 -3.44
C TYR A 31 -10.24 8.69 -2.84
N LEU A 32 -10.00 9.16 -1.61
CA LEU A 32 -8.72 8.95 -0.94
C LEU A 32 -8.53 7.48 -0.52
N LEU A 33 -9.60 6.73 -0.26
CA LEU A 33 -9.50 5.28 -0.05
C LEU A 33 -9.01 4.60 -1.32
N VAL A 34 -9.55 4.99 -2.47
CA VAL A 34 -9.13 4.46 -3.78
C VAL A 34 -7.67 4.83 -4.06
N VAL A 35 -7.27 6.08 -3.82
CA VAL A 35 -5.87 6.50 -3.97
C VAL A 35 -4.96 5.70 -3.05
N GLY A 36 -5.33 5.50 -1.80
CA GLY A 36 -4.54 4.73 -0.85
C GLY A 36 -4.42 3.25 -1.23
N GLY A 37 -5.51 2.64 -1.71
CA GLY A 37 -5.51 1.28 -2.26
C GLY A 37 -4.57 1.13 -3.45
N ILE A 38 -4.64 2.05 -4.42
CA ILE A 38 -3.72 2.08 -5.59
C ILE A 38 -2.28 2.35 -5.13
N ALA A 39 -2.07 3.23 -4.16
CA ALA A 39 -0.75 3.50 -3.60
C ALA A 39 -0.16 2.28 -2.88
N GLY A 40 -1.01 1.39 -2.35
CA GLY A 40 -0.58 0.08 -1.83
C GLY A 40 0.00 -0.87 -2.89
N LEU A 41 -0.24 -0.61 -4.18
CA LEU A 41 0.41 -1.32 -5.29
C LEU A 41 1.64 -0.61 -5.83
N ALA A 42 1.86 0.65 -5.45
CA ALA A 42 2.91 1.47 -6.02
C ALA A 42 4.33 0.89 -5.85
N PRO A 43 4.67 0.19 -4.75
CA PRO A 43 5.99 -0.44 -4.65
C PRO A 43 6.25 -1.50 -5.73
N ASP A 44 5.21 -2.22 -6.17
CA ASP A 44 5.29 -3.26 -7.19
C ASP A 44 5.35 -2.71 -8.64
N LEU A 45 5.37 -1.38 -8.81
CA LEU A 45 5.61 -0.77 -10.13
C LEU A 45 7.01 -1.06 -10.68
N ASP A 46 7.90 -1.62 -9.85
CA ASP A 46 9.19 -2.14 -10.26
C ASP A 46 9.09 -3.40 -11.15
N ILE A 47 8.01 -4.19 -11.03
CA ILE A 47 7.71 -5.35 -11.88
C ILE A 47 7.49 -4.93 -13.34
N PRO A 48 6.50 -4.07 -13.68
CA PRO A 48 6.29 -3.65 -15.05
C PRO A 48 7.47 -2.83 -15.60
N LEU A 49 8.21 -2.14 -14.73
CA LEU A 49 9.47 -1.50 -15.11
C LEU A 49 10.52 -2.52 -15.56
N GLY A 50 10.68 -3.62 -14.81
CA GLY A 50 11.55 -4.75 -15.16
C GLY A 50 11.15 -5.38 -16.49
N TRP A 51 9.86 -5.57 -16.75
CA TRP A 51 9.35 -6.06 -18.04
C TRP A 51 9.69 -5.12 -19.19
N LEU A 52 9.52 -3.81 -19.00
CA LEU A 52 9.83 -2.80 -20.00
C LEU A 52 11.32 -2.81 -20.36
N VAL A 53 12.20 -2.84 -19.35
CA VAL A 53 13.65 -2.92 -19.59
C VAL A 53 14.01 -4.22 -20.28
N SER A 54 13.45 -5.35 -19.82
CA SER A 54 13.71 -6.66 -20.42
C SER A 54 13.31 -6.72 -21.90
N PHE A 55 12.19 -6.07 -22.25
CA PHE A 55 11.72 -5.96 -23.63
C PHE A 55 12.71 -5.21 -24.54
N PHE A 56 13.33 -4.13 -24.06
CA PHE A 56 14.26 -3.33 -24.86
C PHE A 56 15.68 -3.89 -24.90
N THR A 57 16.13 -4.57 -23.85
CA THR A 57 17.50 -5.11 -23.77
C THR A 57 17.63 -6.55 -24.27
N GLY A 58 16.52 -7.30 -24.29
CA GLY A 58 16.52 -8.75 -24.54
C GLY A 58 17.09 -9.57 -23.38
N VAL A 59 17.37 -8.94 -22.23
CA VAL A 59 17.89 -9.59 -21.02
C VAL A 59 16.80 -9.58 -19.95
N GLU A 60 16.56 -10.71 -19.29
CA GLU A 60 15.61 -10.77 -18.17
C GLU A 60 16.10 -9.93 -17.00
N VAL A 61 15.34 -8.90 -16.64
CA VAL A 61 15.62 -7.98 -15.54
C VAL A 61 14.49 -8.05 -14.51
N ASN A 62 14.83 -8.45 -13.29
CA ASN A 62 13.91 -8.46 -12.16
C ASN A 62 14.31 -7.39 -11.14
N TYR A 63 13.53 -6.30 -11.09
CA TYR A 63 13.71 -5.25 -10.08
C TYR A 63 12.85 -5.45 -8.83
N HIS A 64 12.00 -6.46 -8.83
CA HIS A 64 11.00 -6.64 -7.78
C HIS A 64 11.64 -6.77 -6.41
N GLY A 65 11.20 -5.93 -5.47
CA GLY A 65 11.65 -5.98 -4.08
C GLY A 65 12.96 -5.25 -3.80
N LEU A 66 13.44 -4.46 -4.76
CA LEU A 66 14.69 -3.71 -4.62
C LEU A 66 14.46 -2.34 -3.96
N PHE A 67 14.41 -1.27 -4.74
CA PHE A 67 14.47 0.10 -4.21
C PHE A 67 13.08 0.66 -3.86
N THR A 68 12.03 0.27 -4.58
CA THR A 68 10.65 0.70 -4.34
C THR A 68 10.09 0.15 -3.04
N HIS A 69 10.53 -1.03 -2.60
CA HIS A 69 10.15 -1.64 -1.31
C HIS A 69 10.97 -1.07 -0.13
N SER A 70 11.10 0.26 -0.07
CA SER A 70 11.87 0.96 0.97
C SER A 70 11.06 2.05 1.69
N LEU A 71 11.42 2.28 2.95
CA LEU A 71 10.89 3.38 3.76
C LEU A 71 11.31 4.76 3.24
N PHE A 72 12.31 4.81 2.34
CA PHE A 72 12.70 6.05 1.66
C PHE A 72 11.51 6.68 0.93
N PHE A 73 10.74 5.91 0.16
CA PHE A 73 9.58 6.44 -0.56
C PHE A 73 8.46 6.89 0.38
N VAL A 74 8.23 6.17 1.47
CA VAL A 74 7.29 6.58 2.52
C VAL A 74 7.71 7.93 3.09
N ALA A 75 8.97 8.07 3.50
CA ALA A 75 9.51 9.32 4.03
C ALA A 75 9.45 10.46 3.00
N LEU A 76 9.78 10.19 1.74
CA LEU A 76 9.71 11.14 0.63
C LEU A 76 8.29 11.71 0.49
N PHE A 77 7.27 10.85 0.42
CA PHE A 77 5.89 11.31 0.29
C PHE A 77 5.38 12.03 1.54
N VAL A 78 5.80 11.61 2.74
CA VAL A 78 5.52 12.36 3.98
C VAL A 78 6.14 13.76 3.91
N LEU A 79 7.40 13.89 3.48
CA LEU A 79 8.09 15.17 3.35
C LEU A 79 7.40 16.08 2.32
N ILE A 80 7.01 15.54 1.16
CA ILE A 80 6.24 16.30 0.17
C ILE A 80 4.91 16.76 0.78
N GLY A 81 4.22 15.90 1.52
CA GLY A 81 2.99 16.24 2.24
C GLY A 81 3.20 17.35 3.28
N LEU A 82 4.30 17.33 4.01
CA LEU A 82 4.66 18.36 4.99
C LEU A 82 4.93 19.71 4.30
N VAL A 83 5.69 19.71 3.19
CA VAL A 83 5.97 20.91 2.40
C VAL A 83 4.66 21.51 1.86
N ARG A 84 3.78 20.70 1.29
CA ARG A 84 2.47 21.16 0.80
C ARG A 84 1.61 21.75 1.91
N ARG A 85 1.63 21.14 3.09
CA ARG A 85 0.91 21.65 4.26
C ARG A 85 1.47 22.99 4.73
N TYR A 86 2.80 23.15 4.74
CA TYR A 86 3.45 24.41 5.07
C TYR A 86 3.09 25.52 4.08
N GLN A 87 2.93 25.19 2.80
CA GLN A 87 2.45 26.10 1.74
C GLN A 87 0.93 26.41 1.83
N GLY A 88 0.21 25.84 2.80
CA GLY A 88 -1.24 26.02 2.96
C GLY A 88 -2.11 25.08 2.12
N ASP A 89 -1.52 24.24 1.26
CA ASP A 89 -2.24 23.25 0.45
C ASP A 89 -2.55 21.99 1.28
N LYS A 90 -3.59 22.10 2.12
CA LYS A 90 -4.04 21.00 2.99
C LYS A 90 -4.54 19.79 2.20
N LYS A 91 -5.12 19.99 1.01
CA LYS A 91 -5.68 18.91 0.20
C LYS A 91 -4.57 18.11 -0.50
N GLY A 92 -3.61 18.80 -1.11
CA GLY A 92 -2.42 18.17 -1.68
C GLY A 92 -1.59 17.45 -0.62
N ALA A 93 -1.43 18.06 0.56
CA ALA A 93 -0.77 17.41 1.69
C ALA A 93 -1.44 16.09 2.07
N LEU A 94 -2.77 16.08 2.20
CA LEU A 94 -3.55 14.89 2.55
C LEU A 94 -3.38 13.78 1.49
N LEU A 95 -3.38 14.14 0.20
CA LEU A 95 -3.13 13.18 -0.87
C LEU A 95 -1.78 12.46 -0.69
N PHE A 96 -0.71 13.20 -0.43
CA PHE A 96 0.62 12.62 -0.25
C PHE A 96 0.74 11.78 1.02
N TYR A 97 0.06 12.16 2.12
CA TYR A 97 0.01 11.31 3.30
C TYR A 97 -0.72 10.00 3.06
N VAL A 98 -1.79 10.02 2.24
CA VAL A 98 -2.52 8.81 1.86
C VAL A 98 -1.67 7.91 0.95
N ILE A 99 -0.92 8.49 0.01
CA ILE A 99 0.04 7.74 -0.81
C ILE A 99 1.12 7.11 0.07
N ALA A 100 1.69 7.88 1.00
CA ALA A 100 2.69 7.37 1.94
C ALA A 100 2.13 6.23 2.81
N ALA A 101 0.87 6.33 3.25
CA ALA A 101 0.22 5.29 4.04
C ALA A 101 0.01 4.01 3.23
N GLY A 102 -0.47 4.10 1.98
CA GLY A 102 -0.60 2.95 1.08
C GLY A 102 0.75 2.26 0.86
N TRP A 103 1.77 3.04 0.52
CA TRP A 103 3.14 2.55 0.34
C TRP A 103 3.69 1.91 1.61
N PHE A 104 3.44 2.51 2.78
CA PHE A 104 3.86 1.97 4.07
C PHE A 104 3.16 0.66 4.40
N ILE A 105 1.87 0.52 4.14
CA ILE A 105 1.08 -0.70 4.42
C ILE A 105 1.57 -1.88 3.57
N HIS A 106 2.04 -1.62 2.36
CA HIS A 106 2.60 -2.64 1.48
C HIS A 106 3.82 -3.34 2.09
N LEU A 107 4.77 -2.58 2.63
CA LEU A 107 6.05 -3.09 3.15
C LEU A 107 5.91 -4.20 4.21
N PRO A 108 5.17 -4.02 5.33
CA PRO A 108 4.97 -5.07 6.32
C PRO A 108 4.10 -6.20 5.78
N LEU A 109 3.19 -5.94 4.83
CA LEU A 109 2.38 -7.01 4.24
C LEU A 109 3.26 -8.01 3.49
N ASP A 110 4.14 -7.55 2.62
CA ASP A 110 5.12 -8.43 1.97
C ASP A 110 6.03 -9.15 2.98
N CYS A 111 6.40 -8.45 4.05
CA CYS A 111 7.17 -9.04 5.15
C CYS A 111 6.44 -10.20 5.83
N PHE A 112 5.12 -10.08 6.08
CA PHE A 112 4.30 -11.15 6.66
C PHE A 112 4.15 -12.34 5.71
N TYR A 113 4.19 -12.10 4.41
CA TYR A 113 4.16 -13.16 3.40
C TYR A 113 5.53 -13.79 3.13
N GLY A 114 6.54 -13.47 3.94
CA GLY A 114 7.86 -14.09 3.90
C GLY A 114 8.78 -13.50 2.83
N GLU A 115 8.45 -12.36 2.20
CA GLU A 115 9.37 -11.74 1.27
C GLU A 115 10.38 -10.84 1.99
N THR A 116 11.66 -11.12 1.76
CA THR A 116 12.76 -10.30 2.22
C THR A 116 12.89 -9.07 1.32
N LYS A 117 12.73 -7.88 1.89
CA LYS A 117 12.79 -6.60 1.16
C LYS A 117 13.80 -5.65 1.82
N ASN A 118 14.45 -4.84 0.99
CA ASN A 118 15.45 -3.85 1.42
C ASN A 118 14.79 -2.59 2.01
N PHE A 119 14.13 -2.70 3.17
CA PHE A 119 13.37 -1.59 3.76
C PHE A 119 14.17 -0.32 3.99
N PHE A 120 15.48 -0.45 4.23
CA PHE A 120 16.38 0.67 4.52
C PHE A 120 17.24 1.11 3.34
N TRP A 121 16.92 0.68 2.12
CA TRP A 121 17.53 1.28 0.93
C TRP A 121 17.29 2.80 0.90
N PRO A 122 18.27 3.64 0.51
CA PRO A 122 19.62 3.29 0.00
C PRO A 122 20.71 3.11 1.07
N TRP A 123 20.40 3.24 2.37
CA TRP A 123 21.42 3.26 3.42
C TRP A 123 21.93 1.87 3.82
N VAL A 124 21.01 0.91 3.98
CA VAL A 124 21.34 -0.46 4.41
C VAL A 124 20.48 -1.45 3.62
N SER A 125 21.14 -2.37 2.90
CA SER A 125 20.49 -3.37 2.03
C SER A 125 20.64 -4.82 2.54
N THR A 126 21.18 -5.01 3.74
CA THR A 126 21.48 -6.37 4.26
C THR A 126 20.60 -6.77 5.45
N TRP A 127 19.78 -5.85 5.95
CA TRP A 127 18.93 -6.09 7.12
C TRP A 127 17.58 -6.63 6.67
N ASN A 128 17.50 -7.95 6.57
CA ASN A 128 16.25 -8.67 6.33
C ASN A 128 15.72 -9.22 7.64
N PHE A 129 14.62 -8.64 8.12
CA PHE A 129 13.87 -9.11 9.28
C PHE A 129 12.43 -9.31 8.87
N CYS A 130 12.15 -10.41 8.18
CA CYS A 130 10.78 -10.78 7.81
C CYS A 130 10.47 -12.21 8.25
N PRO A 131 9.39 -12.41 9.03
CA PRO A 131 9.02 -13.73 9.46
C PRO A 131 8.52 -14.57 8.27
N HIS A 132 8.96 -15.82 8.21
CA HIS A 132 8.39 -16.80 7.28
C HIS A 132 7.23 -17.53 7.97
N TRP A 133 6.00 -17.10 7.68
CA TRP A 133 4.78 -17.70 8.21
C TRP A 133 4.04 -18.57 7.19
N ASP A 134 4.60 -18.74 5.98
CA ASP A 134 3.99 -19.51 4.89
C ASP A 134 2.56 -19.07 4.52
N LEU A 135 2.22 -17.79 4.79
CA LEU A 135 0.90 -17.21 4.49
C LEU A 135 0.57 -17.23 2.99
N TRP A 136 1.58 -17.31 2.13
CA TRP A 136 1.42 -17.41 0.68
C TRP A 136 0.55 -18.61 0.26
N ASN A 137 0.59 -19.72 1.01
CA ASN A 137 -0.27 -20.90 0.76
C ASN A 137 -1.76 -20.61 0.94
N TYR A 138 -2.09 -19.57 1.69
CA TYR A 138 -3.45 -19.19 2.05
C TYR A 138 -3.86 -17.84 1.44
N ALA A 139 -3.05 -17.24 0.56
CA ALA A 139 -3.27 -15.89 0.04
C ALA A 139 -4.70 -15.66 -0.49
N ALA A 140 -5.20 -16.59 -1.31
CA ALA A 140 -6.56 -16.51 -1.85
C ALA A 140 -7.65 -16.60 -0.77
N ALA A 141 -7.45 -17.45 0.26
CA ALA A 141 -8.38 -17.56 1.37
C ALA A 141 -8.35 -16.31 2.26
N ILE A 142 -7.16 -15.74 2.49
CA ILE A 142 -6.98 -14.48 3.22
C ILE A 142 -7.71 -13.35 2.50
N ASP A 143 -7.55 -13.22 1.18
CA ASP A 143 -8.26 -12.21 0.37
C ASP A 143 -9.79 -12.35 0.49
N ALA A 144 -10.30 -13.59 0.37
CA ALA A 144 -11.73 -13.85 0.50
C ALA A 144 -12.25 -13.46 1.90
N VAL A 145 -11.52 -13.82 2.97
CA VAL A 145 -11.88 -13.47 4.34
C VAL A 145 -11.83 -11.95 4.55
N LEU A 146 -10.76 -11.29 4.11
CA LEU A 146 -10.62 -9.84 4.22
C LEU A 146 -11.76 -9.11 3.51
N LEU A 147 -12.09 -9.53 2.29
CA LEU A 147 -13.19 -8.96 1.51
C LEU A 147 -14.54 -9.15 2.22
N VAL A 148 -14.85 -10.36 2.68
CA VAL A 148 -16.12 -10.65 3.36
C VAL A 148 -16.24 -9.86 4.67
N VAL A 149 -15.19 -9.83 5.49
CA VAL A 149 -15.16 -9.07 6.75
C VAL A 149 -15.35 -7.58 6.48
N TRP A 150 -14.69 -7.03 5.46
CA TRP A 150 -14.84 -5.64 5.06
C TRP A 150 -16.25 -5.33 4.57
N LEU A 151 -16.86 -6.19 3.75
CA LEU A 151 -18.24 -6.02 3.28
C LEU A 151 -19.24 -6.06 4.43
N VAL A 152 -19.04 -6.95 5.41
CA VAL A 152 -19.88 -7.00 6.63
C VAL A 152 -19.72 -5.71 7.44
N HIS A 153 -18.50 -5.21 7.62
CA HIS A 153 -18.26 -3.92 8.26
C HIS A 153 -19.00 -2.78 7.53
N GLU A 154 -18.87 -2.71 6.21
CA GLU A 154 -19.56 -1.68 5.42
C GLU A 154 -21.09 -1.78 5.52
N GLU A 155 -21.66 -2.98 5.54
CA GLU A 155 -23.11 -3.14 5.71
C GLU A 155 -23.59 -2.65 7.09
N VAL A 156 -22.86 -2.97 8.15
CA VAL A 156 -23.22 -2.58 9.52
C VAL A 156 -23.11 -1.08 9.73
N TYR A 157 -22.07 -0.43 9.20
CA TYR A 157 -21.75 0.98 9.51
C TYR A 157 -22.13 1.98 8.43
N ASN A 158 -22.23 1.56 7.17
CA ASN A 158 -22.55 2.43 6.05
C ASN A 158 -23.82 2.06 5.31
N LYS A 159 -24.37 0.85 5.51
CA LYS A 159 -25.36 0.21 4.64
C LYS A 159 -24.84 0.21 3.20
N VAL A 160 -24.50 -0.95 2.64
CA VAL A 160 -23.87 -1.07 1.31
C VAL A 160 -24.71 -0.40 0.20
N LYS A 161 -26.01 -0.20 0.42
CA LYS A 161 -26.89 0.60 -0.45
C LYS A 161 -26.53 2.08 -0.59
N ASP A 162 -25.86 2.70 0.38
CA ASP A 162 -25.40 4.10 0.30
C ASP A 162 -24.02 4.22 -0.39
N TYR A 163 -23.49 3.10 -0.91
CA TYR A 163 -22.22 3.05 -1.63
C TYR A 163 -22.34 3.57 -3.06
N PHE A 164 -23.55 3.50 -3.65
CA PHE A 164 -23.91 4.08 -4.96
C PHE A 164 -24.56 5.45 -4.82
#